data_AF-A0AAP0L8D8-F1
#
_entry.id   AF-A0AAP0L8D8-F1
#
_cell.length_a   1.000
_cell.length_b   1.000
_cell.length_c   1.000
_cell.angle_alpha   90.00
_cell.angle_beta   90.00
_cell.angle_gamma   90.00
#
_symmetry.space_group_name_H-M   'P 1'
#
loop_
_entity.id
_entity.type
_entity.pdbx_description
1 polymer ?
#
loop_
_entity_poly.entity_id
_entity_poly.type
_entity_poly.pdbx_seq_one_letter_code
_entity_poly.pdbx_strand_id
1 'polypeptide(L)'
;MCIAYSNGFPKFELRSGFTSALPNFYGKDNEDPQKFLKKYQHKVNGMKPKEGTIEQVKLKVFPFALKDQTQNWLFYLPQDSITTLTQMLEAFLDEYMSARKTSSYRKQITLAKIKDDENLNELWDRFQRLISSCPQHGYTERDLKSFIRIFL
;
A
#
# COMPACT_ATOMS: atom_id res chain seq x y z
N MET A 1 -3.26 -5.03 -22.01
CA MET A 1 -3.16 -5.11 -20.52
C MET A 1 -1.99 -4.23 -20.11
N CYS A 2 -2.08 -3.51 -18.98
CA CYS A 2 -1.01 -2.58 -18.56
C CYS A 2 0.26 -3.27 -18.06
N ILE A 3 0.12 -4.51 -17.55
CA ILE A 3 1.24 -5.33 -17.12
C ILE A 3 1.84 -6.04 -18.33
N ALA A 4 3.11 -5.74 -18.61
CA ALA A 4 3.88 -6.44 -19.62
C ALA A 4 4.43 -7.74 -19.04
N TYR A 5 4.02 -8.88 -19.59
CA TYR A 5 4.62 -10.17 -19.32
C TYR A 5 5.66 -10.46 -20.40
N SER A 6 6.93 -10.11 -20.15
CA SER A 6 8.02 -10.37 -21.09
C SER A 6 8.25 -11.87 -21.33
N ASN A 7 8.92 -12.22 -22.43
CA ASN A 7 9.36 -13.59 -22.70
C ASN A 7 10.23 -14.08 -21.53
N GLY A 8 9.73 -15.06 -20.76
CA GLY A 8 10.34 -15.52 -19.51
C GLY A 8 9.44 -15.36 -18.28
N PHE A 9 8.25 -14.77 -18.42
CA PHE A 9 7.25 -14.77 -17.35
C PHE A 9 6.73 -16.20 -17.11
N PRO A 10 6.86 -16.76 -15.90
CA PRO A 10 6.49 -18.15 -15.66
C PRO A 10 5.00 -18.42 -15.87
N LYS A 11 4.69 -19.66 -16.27
CA LYS A 11 3.31 -20.16 -16.26
C LYS A 11 2.90 -20.50 -14.82
N PHE A 12 2.65 -19.47 -14.02
CA PHE A 12 2.11 -19.66 -12.68
C PHE A 12 0.68 -20.18 -12.76
N GLU A 13 0.42 -21.34 -12.17
CA GLU A 13 -0.92 -21.78 -11.80
C GLU A 13 -1.28 -21.21 -10.42
N LEU A 14 -2.22 -20.26 -10.41
CA LEU A 14 -2.76 -19.73 -9.17
C LEU A 14 -3.86 -20.68 -8.67
N ARG A 15 -3.64 -21.32 -7.52
CA ARG A 15 -4.68 -22.09 -6.85
C ARG A 15 -5.80 -21.14 -6.42
N SER A 16 -7.06 -21.47 -6.71
CA SER A 16 -8.20 -20.57 -6.40
C SER A 16 -8.25 -20.18 -4.91
N GLY A 17 -7.95 -21.12 -4.00
CA GLY A 17 -7.86 -20.87 -2.56
C GLY A 17 -6.81 -19.84 -2.13
N PHE A 18 -5.79 -19.57 -2.96
CA PHE A 18 -4.83 -18.50 -2.70
C PHE A 18 -5.41 -17.13 -3.05
N THR A 19 -6.10 -17.02 -4.19
CA THR A 19 -6.72 -15.75 -4.61
C THR A 19 -7.80 -15.28 -3.64
N SER A 20 -8.54 -16.22 -3.02
CA SER A 20 -9.50 -15.91 -1.95
C SER A 20 -8.86 -15.50 -0.63
N ALA A 21 -7.57 -15.77 -0.44
CA ALA A 21 -6.83 -15.47 0.78
C ALA A 21 -6.04 -14.15 0.71
N LEU A 22 -6.00 -13.51 -0.47
CA LEU A 22 -5.42 -12.18 -0.64
C LEU A 22 -6.26 -11.14 0.12
N PRO A 23 -5.62 -10.07 0.64
CA PRO A 23 -6.39 -8.93 1.10
C PRO A 23 -7.16 -8.33 -0.08
N ASN A 24 -8.35 -7.80 0.20
CA ASN A 24 -9.13 -7.05 -0.77
C ASN A 24 -8.89 -5.55 -0.57
N PHE A 25 -8.87 -4.81 -1.67
CA PHE A 25 -8.89 -3.35 -1.67
C PHE A 25 -10.06 -2.88 -2.53
N TYR A 26 -10.91 -2.02 -1.95
CA TYR A 26 -12.12 -1.51 -2.60
C TYR A 26 -12.00 -0.03 -3.00
N GLY A 27 -10.90 0.64 -2.63
CA GLY A 27 -10.67 2.06 -2.93
C GLY A 27 -11.50 3.02 -2.08
N LYS A 28 -12.04 2.56 -0.94
CA LYS A 28 -12.89 3.40 -0.08
C LYS A 28 -12.08 4.48 0.66
N ASP A 29 -12.75 5.55 1.07
CA ASP A 29 -12.10 6.66 1.80
C ASP A 29 -11.45 6.24 3.10
N ASN A 30 -12.04 5.26 3.80
CA ASN A 30 -11.54 4.70 5.05
C ASN A 30 -10.47 3.61 4.86
N GLU A 31 -10.20 3.18 3.63
CA GLU A 31 -9.12 2.25 3.35
C GLU A 31 -7.78 2.99 3.25
N ASP A 32 -6.77 2.35 3.81
CA ASP A 32 -5.39 2.81 3.83
C ASP A 32 -4.59 2.05 2.75
N PRO A 33 -4.20 2.72 1.66
CA PRO A 33 -3.46 2.09 0.55
C PRO A 33 -2.12 1.49 1.00
N GLN A 34 -1.38 2.18 1.87
CA GLN A 34 -0.09 1.71 2.38
C GLN A 34 -0.26 0.45 3.24
N LYS A 35 -1.25 0.45 4.13
CA LYS A 35 -1.59 -0.72 4.94
C LYS A 35 -2.02 -1.91 4.07
N PHE A 36 -2.78 -1.67 3.01
CA PHE A 36 -3.12 -2.70 2.04
C PHE A 36 -1.87 -3.29 1.39
N LEU A 37 -0.95 -2.45 0.86
CA LEU A 37 0.28 -2.92 0.24
C LEU A 37 1.12 -3.79 1.19
N LYS A 38 1.25 -3.40 2.46
CA LYS A 38 1.97 -4.18 3.47
C LYS A 38 1.34 -5.56 3.69
N LYS A 39 0.01 -5.61 3.87
CA LYS A 39 -0.73 -6.88 4.02
C LYS A 39 -0.60 -7.76 2.78
N TYR A 40 -0.71 -7.15 1.60
CA TYR A 40 -0.58 -7.81 0.32
C TYR A 40 0.80 -8.46 0.19
N GLN A 41 1.87 -7.67 0.36
CA GLN A 41 3.24 -8.16 0.27
C GLN A 41 3.52 -9.26 1.29
N HIS A 42 3.07 -9.10 2.54
CA HIS A 42 3.22 -10.12 3.57
C HIS A 42 2.54 -11.44 3.18
N LYS A 43 1.32 -11.37 2.65
CA LYS A 43 0.57 -12.56 2.22
C LYS A 43 1.25 -13.29 1.07
N VAL A 44 1.75 -12.55 0.08
CA VAL A 44 2.40 -13.13 -1.10
C VAL A 44 3.81 -13.62 -0.78
N ASN A 45 4.55 -12.95 0.12
CA ASN A 45 5.91 -13.36 0.53
C ASN A 45 5.96 -14.78 1.12
N GLY A 46 4.86 -15.29 1.68
CA GLY A 46 4.77 -16.67 2.17
C GLY A 46 4.77 -17.73 1.05
N MET A 47 4.67 -17.32 -0.21
CA MET A 47 4.69 -18.23 -1.35
C MET A 47 6.10 -18.66 -1.70
N LYS A 48 6.25 -19.94 -2.03
CA LYS A 48 7.43 -20.50 -2.69
C LYS A 48 7.06 -20.79 -4.14
N PRO A 49 7.30 -19.87 -5.09
CA PRO A 49 7.01 -20.12 -6.49
C PRO A 49 7.83 -21.32 -6.98
N LYS A 50 7.20 -22.21 -7.75
CA LYS A 50 7.89 -23.30 -8.45
C LYS A 50 8.73 -22.80 -9.61
N GLU A 51 8.32 -21.68 -10.21
CA GLU A 51 8.97 -21.07 -11.36
C GLU A 51 8.99 -19.54 -11.19
N GLY A 52 10.08 -18.89 -11.61
CA GLY A 52 10.33 -17.45 -11.54
C GLY A 52 10.39 -16.83 -10.14
N THR A 53 10.41 -15.50 -10.11
CA THR A 53 10.69 -14.73 -8.88
C THR A 53 9.42 -14.41 -8.10
N ILE A 54 9.58 -14.18 -6.80
CA ILE A 54 8.48 -13.72 -5.94
C ILE A 54 7.90 -12.38 -6.41
N GLU A 55 8.71 -11.54 -7.06
CA GLU A 55 8.24 -10.26 -7.62
C GLU A 55 7.35 -10.46 -8.84
N GLN A 56 7.68 -11.40 -9.73
CA GLN A 56 6.81 -11.77 -10.84
C GLN A 56 5.47 -12.34 -10.34
N VAL A 57 5.49 -13.15 -9.28
CA VAL A 57 4.27 -13.62 -8.61
C VAL A 57 3.47 -12.43 -8.10
N LYS A 58 4.09 -11.53 -7.33
CA LYS A 58 3.45 -10.32 -6.81
C LYS A 58 2.89 -9.45 -7.93
N LEU A 59 3.53 -9.35 -9.08
CA LEU A 59 2.98 -8.57 -10.18
C LEU A 59 1.73 -9.24 -10.77
N LYS A 60 1.77 -10.57 -10.93
CA LYS A 60 0.65 -11.35 -11.50
C LYS A 60 -0.56 -11.45 -10.58
N VAL A 61 -0.37 -11.52 -9.27
CA VAL A 61 -1.48 -11.70 -8.32
C VAL A 61 -2.09 -10.39 -7.83
N PHE A 62 -1.43 -9.25 -8.05
CA PHE A 62 -1.91 -7.94 -7.61
C PHE A 62 -3.31 -7.61 -8.11
N PRO A 63 -3.66 -7.83 -9.41
CA PRO A 63 -5.00 -7.52 -9.91
C PRO A 63 -6.13 -8.28 -9.18
N PHE A 64 -5.85 -9.46 -8.62
CA PHE A 64 -6.86 -10.24 -7.90
C PHE A 64 -7.17 -9.69 -6.51
N ALA A 65 -6.27 -8.88 -5.94
CA ALA A 65 -6.44 -8.21 -4.66
C ALA A 65 -7.29 -6.92 -4.78
N LEU A 66 -7.39 -6.35 -5.99
CA LEU A 66 -8.26 -5.21 -6.27
C LEU A 66 -9.70 -5.68 -6.50
N LYS A 67 -10.67 -4.91 -6.01
CA LYS A 67 -12.11 -5.21 -6.11
C LYS A 67 -12.89 -4.04 -6.70
N ASP A 68 -14.06 -4.35 -7.22
CA ASP A 68 -15.01 -3.39 -7.79
C ASP A 68 -14.32 -2.43 -8.78
N GLN A 69 -14.57 -1.12 -8.64
CA GLN A 69 -14.01 -0.10 -9.52
C GLN A 69 -12.48 -0.03 -9.49
N THR A 70 -11.82 -0.47 -8.42
CA THR A 70 -10.35 -0.44 -8.35
C THR A 70 -9.69 -1.44 -9.27
N GLN A 71 -10.37 -2.54 -9.60
CA GLN A 71 -9.88 -3.48 -10.59
C GLN A 71 -9.88 -2.85 -11.99
N ASN A 72 -10.88 -2.02 -12.29
CA ASN A 72 -11.02 -1.39 -13.59
C ASN A 72 -9.92 -0.37 -13.88
N TRP A 73 -9.36 0.25 -12.84
CA TRP A 73 -8.25 1.21 -12.96
C TRP A 73 -7.06 0.65 -13.76
N LEU A 74 -6.77 -0.65 -13.62
CA LEU A 74 -5.70 -1.30 -14.38
C LEU A 74 -5.91 -1.27 -15.91
N PHE A 75 -7.15 -1.16 -16.37
CA PHE A 75 -7.46 -1.05 -17.81
C PHE A 75 -7.32 0.38 -18.34
N TYR A 76 -7.25 1.39 -17.47
CA TYR A 76 -7.04 2.79 -17.86
C TYR A 76 -5.56 3.16 -17.97
N LEU A 77 -4.68 2.33 -17.42
CA LEU A 77 -3.25 2.51 -17.58
C LEU A 77 -2.80 2.16 -19.00
N PRO A 78 -1.80 2.86 -19.57
CA PRO A 78 -1.30 2.57 -20.90
C PRO A 78 -0.84 1.11 -21.03
N GLN A 79 -0.96 0.56 -22.22
CA GLN A 79 -0.51 -0.79 -22.49
C GLN A 79 0.99 -0.93 -22.21
N ASP A 80 1.38 -2.03 -21.57
CA ASP A 80 2.78 -2.39 -21.26
C ASP A 80 3.54 -1.33 -20.43
N SER A 81 2.82 -0.44 -19.74
CA SER A 81 3.41 0.63 -18.91
C SER A 81 4.01 0.12 -17.60
N ILE A 82 3.61 -1.06 -17.14
CA ILE A 82 4.10 -1.68 -15.90
C ILE A 82 4.89 -2.94 -16.26
N THR A 83 6.20 -2.89 -16.03
CA THR A 83 7.13 -4.01 -16.25
C THR A 83 7.73 -4.54 -14.95
N THR A 84 7.67 -3.76 -13.87
CA THR A 84 8.24 -4.11 -12.56
C THR A 84 7.19 -4.03 -11.45
N LEU A 85 7.45 -4.72 -10.34
CA LEU A 85 6.63 -4.58 -9.14
C LEU A 85 6.66 -3.15 -8.60
N THR A 86 7.82 -2.50 -8.59
CA THR A 86 7.97 -1.12 -8.11
C THR A 86 7.02 -0.17 -8.84
N GLN A 87 6.99 -0.22 -10.17
CA GLN A 87 6.07 0.60 -10.98
C GLN A 87 4.60 0.35 -10.65
N MET A 88 4.21 -0.92 -10.42
CA MET A 88 2.83 -1.25 -10.01
C MET A 88 2.47 -0.61 -8.67
N LEU A 89 3.38 -0.69 -7.69
CA LEU A 89 3.17 -0.14 -6.35
C LEU A 89 3.14 1.39 -6.36
N GLU A 90 4.01 2.03 -7.14
CA GLU A 90 4.03 3.48 -7.34
C GLU A 90 2.75 3.96 -8.01
N ALA A 91 2.37 3.38 -9.14
CA ALA A 91 1.12 3.74 -9.83
C ALA A 91 -0.11 3.57 -8.92
N PHE A 92 -0.15 2.50 -8.11
CA PHE A 92 -1.22 2.28 -7.16
C PHE A 92 -1.28 3.37 -6.08
N LEU A 93 -0.14 3.78 -5.55
CA LEU A 93 -0.10 4.84 -4.55
C LEU A 93 -0.45 6.20 -5.18
N ASP A 94 -0.01 6.49 -6.40
CA ASP A 94 -0.37 7.72 -7.09
C ASP A 94 -1.88 7.83 -7.32
N GLU A 95 -2.54 6.73 -7.68
CA GLU A 95 -3.99 6.68 -7.84
C GLU A 95 -4.74 6.82 -6.51
N TYR A 96 -4.36 6.04 -5.50
CA TYR A 96 -5.19 5.85 -4.29
C TYR A 96 -4.72 6.67 -3.06
N MET A 97 -3.51 7.25 -3.07
CA MET A 97 -3.06 8.25 -2.10
C MET A 97 -3.25 9.68 -2.61
N SER A 98 -4.51 10.08 -2.77
CA SER A 98 -4.86 11.42 -3.21
C SER A 98 -4.23 12.54 -2.37
N ALA A 99 -4.08 13.73 -2.96
CA ALA A 99 -3.62 14.94 -2.25
C ALA A 99 -4.47 15.25 -1.01
N ARG A 100 -5.77 14.92 -1.04
CA ARG A 100 -6.68 15.04 0.10
C ARG A 100 -6.32 14.09 1.23
N LYS A 101 -6.08 12.81 0.94
CA LYS A 101 -5.63 11.81 1.95
C LYS A 101 -4.28 12.21 2.52
N THR A 102 -3.32 12.56 1.66
CA THR A 102 -2.00 13.03 2.07
C THR A 102 -2.08 14.27 2.99
N SER A 103 -2.93 15.25 2.66
CA SER A 103 -3.13 16.44 3.50
C SER A 103 -3.81 16.12 4.83
N SER A 104 -4.75 15.17 4.84
CA SER A 104 -5.37 14.66 6.08
C SER A 104 -4.34 13.99 6.99
N TYR A 105 -3.46 13.13 6.45
CA TYR A 105 -2.38 12.51 7.22
C TYR A 105 -1.40 13.56 7.77
N ARG A 106 -0.95 14.51 6.93
CA ARG A 106 -0.09 15.61 7.38
C ARG A 106 -0.69 16.38 8.56
N LYS A 107 -1.97 16.76 8.46
CA LYS A 107 -2.69 17.45 9.54
C LYS A 107 -2.73 16.61 10.82
N GLN A 108 -3.00 15.30 10.71
CA GLN A 108 -3.04 14.41 11.86
C GLN A 108 -1.67 14.19 12.50
N ILE A 109 -0.59 14.18 11.70
CA ILE A 109 0.79 14.11 12.20
C ILE A 109 1.13 15.39 12.96
N THR A 110 0.93 16.56 12.35
CA THR A 110 1.27 17.86 12.98
C THR A 110 0.44 18.15 14.23
N LEU A 111 -0.84 17.75 14.25
CA LEU A 111 -1.76 18.00 15.36
C LEU A 111 -1.93 16.79 16.28
N ALA A 112 -1.03 15.81 16.22
CA ALA A 112 -1.08 14.64 17.08
C ALA A 112 -0.93 15.06 18.55
N LYS A 113 -1.95 14.77 19.35
CA LYS A 113 -1.96 14.97 20.80
C LYS A 113 -2.65 13.79 21.48
N ILE A 114 -2.38 13.59 22.76
CA ILE A 114 -3.09 12.61 23.59
C ILE A 114 -4.60 12.89 23.51
N LYS A 115 -5.39 11.84 23.27
CA LYS A 115 -6.86 11.87 23.36
C LYS A 115 -7.32 11.49 24.77
N ASP A 116 -8.57 11.79 25.10
CA ASP A 116 -9.13 11.60 26.45
C ASP A 116 -8.93 10.17 27.01
N ASP A 117 -9.04 9.16 26.14
CA ASP A 117 -8.88 7.73 26.49
C ASP A 117 -7.55 7.12 26.02
N GLU A 118 -6.52 7.94 25.78
CA GLU A 118 -5.23 7.48 25.23
C GLU A 118 -4.09 7.78 26.21
N ASN A 119 -3.17 6.83 26.39
CA ASN A 119 -1.91 7.09 27.10
C ASN A 119 -0.78 7.45 26.12
N LEU A 120 0.37 7.85 26.67
CA LEU A 120 1.52 8.29 25.87
C LEU A 120 2.04 7.22 24.89
N ASN A 121 2.05 5.94 25.29
CA ASN A 121 2.50 4.85 24.42
C ASN A 121 1.53 4.64 23.26
N GLU A 122 0.22 4.75 23.53
CA GLU A 122 -0.82 4.64 22.50
C GLU A 122 -0.77 5.81 21.51
N LEU A 123 -0.50 7.03 21.99
CA LEU A 123 -0.21 8.19 21.14
C LEU A 123 1.00 7.92 20.25
N TRP A 124 2.09 7.41 20.82
CA TRP A 124 3.31 7.08 20.05
C TRP A 124 3.00 6.04 18.96
N ASP A 125 2.31 4.96 19.29
CA ASP A 125 1.90 3.95 18.32
C ASP A 125 0.97 4.51 17.24
N ARG A 126 0.05 5.41 17.60
CA ARG A 126 -0.80 6.11 16.62
C ARG A 126 0.03 7.03 15.73
N PHE A 127 1.00 7.76 16.27
CA PHE A 127 1.87 8.63 15.50
C PHE A 127 2.74 7.86 14.51
N GLN A 128 3.35 6.76 14.95
CA GLN A 128 4.13 5.88 14.07
C GLN A 128 3.27 5.26 12.96
N ARG A 129 2.01 4.91 13.27
CA ARG A 129 1.04 4.47 12.26
C ARG A 129 0.77 5.57 11.22
N LEU A 130 0.55 6.81 11.65
CA LEU A 130 0.31 7.94 10.74
C LEU A 130 1.49 8.20 9.78
N ILE A 131 2.73 8.18 10.29
CA ILE A 131 3.94 8.29 9.46
C ILE A 131 4.00 7.14 8.46
N SER A 132 3.82 5.92 8.94
CA SER A 132 3.86 4.71 8.11
C SER A 132 2.79 4.70 7.01
N SER A 133 1.65 5.33 7.23
CA SER A 133 0.55 5.39 6.26
C SER A 133 0.72 6.49 5.21
N CYS A 134 1.66 7.41 5.40
CA CYS A 134 1.91 8.51 4.47
C CYS A 134 3.41 8.78 4.28
N PRO A 135 4.21 7.87 3.70
CA PRO A 135 5.64 8.08 3.47
C PRO A 135 5.99 9.39 2.73
N GLN A 136 5.08 9.86 1.88
CA GLN A 136 5.16 11.14 1.16
C GLN A 136 4.77 12.37 2.01
N HIS A 137 4.78 12.27 3.33
CA HIS A 137 4.38 13.37 4.23
C HIS A 137 5.30 14.59 4.15
N GLY A 138 6.56 14.44 3.69
CA GLY A 138 7.48 15.54 3.44
C GLY A 138 8.09 16.18 4.70
N TYR A 139 8.06 15.47 5.83
CA TYR A 139 8.62 15.94 7.11
C TYR A 139 9.96 15.28 7.36
N THR A 140 10.92 16.04 7.87
CA THR A 140 12.20 15.50 8.32
C THR A 140 12.04 14.81 9.67
N GLU A 141 13.03 13.99 10.05
CA GLU A 141 13.08 13.40 11.39
C GLU A 141 13.04 14.47 12.50
N ARG A 142 13.64 15.65 12.24
CA ARG A 142 13.62 16.79 13.16
C ARG A 142 12.21 17.35 13.34
N ASP A 143 11.45 17.49 12.26
CA ASP A 143 10.06 17.96 12.30
C ASP A 143 9.18 16.95 13.06
N LEU A 144 9.33 15.66 12.76
CA LEU A 144 8.56 14.61 13.44
C LEU A 144 8.84 14.59 14.95
N LYS A 145 10.09 14.78 15.36
CA LYS A 145 10.48 14.88 16.77
C LYS A 145 9.92 16.13 17.44
N SER A 146 9.83 17.27 16.74
CA SER A 146 9.30 18.50 17.32
C SER A 146 7.80 18.42 17.59
N PHE A 147 7.03 17.71 16.76
CA PHE A 147 5.58 17.56 16.94
C PHE A 147 5.21 16.75 18.19
N ILE A 148 6.01 15.76 18.57
CA ILE A 148 5.74 14.94 19.78
C ILE A 148 6.27 15.58 21.05
N ARG A 149 7.39 16.31 20.98
CA ARG A 149 8.03 16.96 22.14
C ARG A 149 7.16 18.02 22.83
N ILE A 150 6.08 18.47 22.21
CA ILE A 150 5.11 19.37 22.87
C ILE A 150 4.35 18.63 24.00
N PHE A 151 4.37 17.29 24.02
CA PHE A 151 3.60 16.46 24.95
C PHE A 151 4.46 15.55 25.85
N LEU A 152 5.80 15.69 25.81
CA LEU A 152 6.77 15.00 26.67
C LEU A 152 7.54 16.03 27.50
#